data_AF-A0A1V4YHL7-F1
#
_entry.id   AF-A0A1V4YHL7-F1
#
_cell.length_a   1.000
_cell.length_b   1.000
_cell.length_c   1.000
_cell.angle_alpha   90.00
_cell.angle_beta   90.00
_cell.angle_gamma   90.00
#
_symmetry.space_group_name_H-M   'P 1'
#
loop_
_entity.id
_entity.type
_entity.pdbx_description
1 polymer ?
#
loop_
_entity_poly.entity_id
_entity_poly.type
_entity_poly.pdbx_seq_one_letter_code
_entity_poly.pdbx_strand_id
1 'polypeptide(L)'
;MDFLLGVSLVLIAIGFTVQFVPGIFISSSAGEEKLGYAAYRTSCILTEDPGWWSNSTSSGTGWEEHTGSVQRIGLAADDDVNSRLTETPNMLSKEKLIQFKQLSETEVVRKLGLFDSVKGRQMNYGYNISFLMNGQPLVLDNYTMMRGKPLRPDQNMAKITRVVLLETGNFSVFDGRSLTTDSVNSSHANINFAGPATENLIIQITNFNSDYNAKFVNASINGSTLSSSDYTVLRRHLYGNFSSYSSSSTLLDNDSLYIDFNKDLFPSNKSYQVRLNFHNVTFTQQGPLYSSYGDNIQKIYESAQLVVEVW
;
A
#
# COMPACT_ATOMS: atom_id res chain seq x y z
N MET A 1 -65.00 -38.27 5.83
CA MET A 1 -63.84 -37.81 6.62
C MET A 1 -62.62 -37.70 5.70
N ASP A 2 -62.25 -38.79 5.02
CA ASP A 2 -61.07 -38.85 4.14
C ASP A 2 -61.07 -37.85 2.97
N PHE A 3 -62.23 -37.61 2.35
CA PHE A 3 -62.34 -36.62 1.26
C PHE A 3 -62.06 -35.18 1.74
N LEU A 4 -62.60 -34.80 2.91
CA LEU A 4 -62.37 -33.49 3.52
C LEU A 4 -60.90 -33.32 3.91
N LEU A 5 -60.30 -34.38 4.46
CA LEU A 5 -58.89 -34.39 4.86
C LEU A 5 -57.96 -34.25 3.64
N GLY A 6 -58.28 -34.94 2.54
CA GLY A 6 -57.56 -34.80 1.26
C GLY A 6 -57.64 -33.39 0.67
N VAL A 7 -58.84 -32.78 0.65
CA VAL A 7 -59.02 -31.42 0.15
C VAL A 7 -58.31 -30.38 1.03
N SER A 8 -58.32 -30.56 2.36
CA SER A 8 -57.57 -29.69 3.28
C SER A 8 -56.07 -29.77 3.06
N LEU A 9 -55.53 -30.97 2.80
CA LEU A 9 -54.09 -31.17 2.55
C LEU A 9 -53.65 -30.52 1.23
N VAL A 10 -54.49 -30.63 0.19
CA VAL A 10 -54.27 -29.95 -1.09
C VAL A 10 -54.33 -28.43 -0.95
N LEU A 11 -55.29 -27.88 -0.19
CA LEU A 11 -55.40 -26.43 0.03
C LEU A 11 -54.21 -25.88 0.82
N ILE A 12 -53.71 -26.62 1.82
CA ILE A 12 -52.50 -26.25 2.56
C ILE A 12 -51.27 -26.27 1.65
N ALA A 13 -51.12 -27.31 0.83
CA ALA A 13 -50.01 -27.41 -0.12
C ALA A 13 -50.03 -26.28 -1.17
N ILE A 14 -51.21 -25.92 -1.68
CA ILE A 14 -51.37 -24.77 -2.59
C ILE A 14 -51.04 -23.46 -1.86
N GLY A 15 -51.53 -23.28 -0.63
CA GLY A 15 -51.22 -22.10 0.19
C GLY A 15 -49.73 -21.90 0.43
N PHE A 16 -49.01 -22.97 0.76
CA PHE A 16 -47.54 -22.95 0.87
C PHE A 16 -46.88 -22.63 -0.47
N THR A 17 -47.33 -23.27 -1.56
CA THR A 17 -46.75 -23.05 -2.89
C THR A 17 -46.90 -21.60 -3.34
N VAL A 18 -48.07 -20.99 -3.14
CA VAL A 18 -48.35 -19.58 -3.48
C VAL A 18 -47.48 -18.61 -2.66
N GLN A 19 -47.07 -18.95 -1.44
CA GLN A 19 -46.12 -18.15 -0.66
C GLN A 19 -44.69 -18.19 -1.22
N PHE A 20 -44.32 -19.25 -1.94
CA PHE A 20 -43.02 -19.36 -2.62
C PHE A 20 -43.02 -18.73 -4.02
N VAL A 21 -44.19 -18.48 -4.63
CA VAL A 21 -44.30 -17.85 -5.95
C VAL A 21 -43.67 -16.44 -6.00
N PRO A 22 -43.87 -15.55 -5.01
CA PRO A 22 -43.13 -14.29 -4.94
C PRO A 22 -41.62 -14.51 -4.95
N GLY A 23 -41.11 -15.54 -4.27
CA GLY A 23 -39.67 -15.88 -4.25
C GLY A 23 -39.10 -16.31 -5.61
N ILE A 24 -39.93 -16.81 -6.52
CA ILE A 24 -39.54 -17.16 -7.90
C ILE A 24 -39.54 -15.92 -8.82
N PHE A 25 -40.31 -14.89 -8.47
CA PHE A 25 -40.38 -13.61 -9.20
C PHE A 25 -39.61 -12.47 -8.54
N ILE A 26 -39.01 -12.68 -7.36
CA ILE A 26 -37.82 -11.93 -6.94
C ILE A 26 -36.70 -12.46 -7.84
N SER A 27 -36.74 -12.06 -9.10
CA SER A 27 -35.53 -11.92 -9.88
C SER A 27 -34.63 -11.02 -9.06
N SER A 28 -33.64 -11.60 -8.37
CA SER A 28 -32.34 -10.96 -8.19
C SER A 28 -32.10 -10.20 -9.47
N SER A 29 -32.18 -8.88 -9.40
CA SER A 29 -32.38 -8.10 -10.62
C SER A 29 -31.15 -8.36 -11.49
N ALA A 30 -31.35 -8.83 -12.73
CA ALA A 30 -30.22 -9.13 -13.62
C ALA A 30 -29.29 -7.92 -13.84
N GLY A 31 -29.73 -6.71 -13.46
CA GLY A 31 -28.90 -5.52 -13.32
C GLY A 31 -27.96 -5.54 -12.10
N GLU A 32 -28.43 -5.89 -10.90
CA GLU A 32 -27.58 -6.04 -9.70
C GLU A 32 -26.51 -7.12 -9.87
N GLU A 33 -26.81 -8.24 -10.55
CA GLU A 33 -25.82 -9.27 -10.84
C GLU A 33 -24.69 -8.76 -11.74
N LYS A 34 -25.02 -7.91 -12.73
CA LYS A 34 -24.03 -7.31 -13.63
C LYS A 34 -23.18 -6.24 -12.94
N LEU A 35 -23.80 -5.39 -12.12
CA LEU A 35 -23.09 -4.38 -11.33
C LEU A 35 -22.15 -5.06 -10.31
N GLY A 36 -22.64 -6.10 -9.63
CA GLY A 36 -21.84 -6.92 -8.71
C GLY A 36 -20.64 -7.56 -9.39
N TYR A 37 -20.85 -8.16 -10.57
CA TYR A 37 -19.77 -8.73 -11.37
C TYR A 37 -18.74 -7.66 -11.80
N ALA A 38 -19.20 -6.49 -12.26
CA ALA A 38 -18.31 -5.40 -12.65
C ALA A 38 -17.49 -4.87 -11.46
N ALA A 39 -18.11 -4.65 -10.31
CA ALA A 39 -17.43 -4.22 -9.09
C ALA A 39 -16.42 -5.26 -8.60
N TYR A 40 -16.81 -6.54 -8.57
CA TYR A 40 -15.93 -7.64 -8.16
C TYR A 40 -14.73 -7.77 -9.09
N ARG A 41 -14.96 -7.86 -10.40
CA ARG A 41 -13.89 -7.97 -11.40
C ARG A 41 -12.94 -6.77 -11.33
N THR A 42 -13.46 -5.56 -11.24
CA THR A 42 -12.63 -4.36 -11.08
C THR A 42 -11.79 -4.43 -9.81
N SER A 43 -12.37 -4.87 -8.69
CA SER A 43 -11.62 -5.04 -7.45
C SER A 43 -10.50 -6.08 -7.59
N CYS A 44 -10.75 -7.22 -8.25
CA CYS A 44 -9.72 -8.23 -8.53
C CYS A 44 -8.60 -7.66 -9.42
N ILE A 45 -8.96 -7.06 -10.54
CA ILE A 45 -7.99 -6.48 -11.50
C ILE A 45 -7.07 -5.47 -10.78
N LEU A 46 -7.64 -4.60 -9.95
CA LEU A 46 -6.85 -3.60 -9.25
C LEU A 46 -5.95 -4.23 -8.18
N THR A 47 -6.37 -5.27 -7.46
CA THR A 47 -5.60 -5.79 -6.32
C THR A 47 -4.69 -6.97 -6.64
N GLU A 48 -5.03 -7.79 -7.62
CA GLU A 48 -4.36 -9.07 -7.90
C GLU A 48 -3.54 -9.03 -9.19
N ASP A 49 -3.84 -8.11 -10.10
CA ASP A 49 -3.11 -7.96 -11.35
C ASP A 49 -2.00 -6.92 -11.19
N PRO A 50 -0.75 -7.21 -11.60
CA PRO A 50 0.31 -6.21 -11.67
C PRO A 50 0.13 -5.26 -12.86
N GLY A 51 -0.79 -5.57 -13.78
CA GLY A 51 -0.98 -4.85 -15.03
C GLY A 51 -0.04 -5.34 -16.12
N TRP A 52 -0.20 -4.77 -17.32
CA TRP A 52 0.62 -5.13 -18.46
C TRP A 52 0.68 -3.99 -19.48
N TRP A 53 1.87 -3.76 -20.02
CA TRP A 53 2.08 -2.91 -21.18
C TRP A 53 2.81 -3.70 -22.27
N SER A 54 2.60 -3.28 -23.52
CA SER A 54 3.34 -3.86 -24.64
C SER A 54 3.40 -2.88 -25.80
N ASN A 55 4.56 -2.79 -26.43
CA ASN A 55 4.76 -2.14 -27.72
C ASN A 55 5.33 -3.14 -28.74
N SER A 56 5.84 -2.66 -29.86
CA SER A 56 6.40 -3.53 -30.92
C SER A 56 7.73 -4.20 -30.57
N THR A 57 8.43 -3.75 -29.52
CA THR A 57 9.79 -4.19 -29.19
C THR A 57 9.93 -4.84 -27.82
N SER A 58 9.03 -4.52 -26.88
CA SER A 58 9.08 -4.96 -25.49
C SER A 58 7.69 -4.99 -24.84
N SER A 59 7.60 -5.69 -23.72
CA SER A 59 6.41 -5.80 -22.90
C SER A 59 6.79 -6.12 -21.46
N GLY A 60 5.94 -5.74 -20.50
CA GLY A 60 6.17 -6.05 -19.10
C GLY A 60 5.04 -5.60 -18.18
N THR A 61 5.28 -5.75 -16.88
CA THR A 61 4.35 -5.42 -15.79
C THR A 61 4.41 -3.95 -15.36
N GLY A 62 5.52 -3.25 -15.62
CA GLY A 62 5.75 -1.83 -15.32
C GLY A 62 5.00 -0.86 -16.25
N TRP A 63 3.67 -0.97 -16.30
CA TRP A 63 2.82 -0.18 -17.20
C TRP A 63 2.75 1.30 -16.79
N GLU A 64 3.02 1.60 -15.53
CA GLU A 64 3.10 2.93 -14.92
C GLU A 64 4.15 3.82 -15.61
N GLU A 65 5.22 3.24 -16.14
CA GLU A 65 6.24 3.94 -16.92
C GLU A 65 5.88 4.05 -18.42
N HIS A 66 4.85 3.30 -18.86
CA HIS A 66 4.49 3.10 -20.26
C HIS A 66 3.02 3.39 -20.53
N THR A 67 2.50 4.48 -19.96
CA THR A 67 1.07 4.84 -19.96
C THR A 67 0.44 4.95 -21.37
N GLY A 68 1.25 5.24 -22.41
CA GLY A 68 0.80 5.28 -23.80
C GLY A 68 0.61 3.92 -24.48
N SER A 69 1.06 2.81 -23.87
CA SER A 69 1.01 1.45 -24.44
C SER A 69 0.44 0.43 -23.44
N VAL A 70 -0.38 0.91 -22.50
CA VAL A 70 -1.05 0.07 -21.50
C VAL A 70 -2.00 -0.90 -22.19
N GLN A 71 -1.85 -2.18 -21.89
CA GLN A 71 -2.78 -3.22 -22.30
C GLN A 71 -3.79 -3.51 -21.21
N ARG A 72 -3.33 -3.58 -19.95
CA ARG A 72 -4.15 -3.89 -18.78
C ARG A 72 -3.67 -3.06 -17.58
N ILE A 73 -4.63 -2.50 -16.85
CA ILE A 73 -4.37 -1.79 -15.60
C ILE A 73 -4.36 -2.82 -14.48
N GLY A 74 -3.40 -2.71 -13.57
CA GLY A 74 -3.34 -3.49 -12.34
C GLY A 74 -2.43 -2.78 -11.35
N LEU A 75 -2.71 -2.88 -10.04
CA LEU A 75 -1.96 -2.13 -9.03
C LEU A 75 -1.10 -3.02 -8.15
N ALA A 76 -1.14 -4.34 -8.34
CA ALA A 76 -0.32 -5.25 -7.55
C ALA A 76 1.17 -4.92 -7.73
N ALA A 77 1.88 -4.83 -6.62
CA ALA A 77 3.33 -4.62 -6.60
C ALA A 77 4.07 -5.90 -7.04
N ASP A 78 3.53 -7.06 -6.68
CA ASP A 78 4.14 -8.36 -6.96
C ASP A 78 3.81 -8.87 -8.36
N ASP A 79 4.85 -9.05 -9.17
CA ASP A 79 4.78 -9.67 -10.50
C ASP A 79 5.33 -11.10 -10.54
N ASP A 80 5.91 -11.62 -9.45
CA ASP A 80 6.43 -12.98 -9.37
C ASP A 80 5.31 -13.96 -8.97
N VAL A 81 5.09 -14.94 -9.84
CA VAL A 81 4.07 -15.98 -9.65
C VAL A 81 4.41 -16.87 -8.45
N ASN A 82 5.68 -16.95 -8.05
CA ASN A 82 6.13 -17.80 -6.95
C ASN A 82 6.01 -17.15 -5.57
N SER A 83 5.95 -15.82 -5.49
CA SER A 83 5.76 -15.05 -4.24
C SER A 83 4.30 -14.71 -3.95
N ARG A 84 3.38 -15.01 -4.87
CA ARG A 84 1.92 -15.00 -4.69
C ARG A 84 1.48 -16.10 -3.71
N LEU A 85 1.99 -16.04 -2.49
CA LEU A 85 1.51 -16.84 -1.38
C LEU A 85 0.08 -16.40 -1.09
N THR A 86 -0.84 -17.35 -1.03
CA THR A 86 -2.25 -17.11 -0.69
C THR A 86 -2.45 -16.62 0.76
N GLU A 87 -1.37 -16.53 1.54
CA GLU A 87 -1.36 -16.18 2.96
C GLU A 87 -0.93 -14.74 3.22
N THR A 88 -0.45 -14.02 2.21
CA THR A 88 -0.10 -12.60 2.34
C THR A 88 -1.19 -11.72 1.74
N PRO A 89 -1.60 -10.62 2.41
CA PRO A 89 -2.53 -9.67 1.82
C PRO A 89 -1.97 -9.07 0.51
N ASN A 90 -2.84 -8.74 -0.43
CA ASN A 90 -2.45 -8.12 -1.70
C ASN A 90 -1.70 -6.80 -1.46
N MET A 91 -0.46 -6.74 -1.95
CA MET A 91 0.42 -5.57 -1.88
C MET A 91 0.27 -4.71 -3.12
N LEU A 92 0.04 -3.40 -2.96
CA LEU A 92 -0.17 -2.44 -4.05
C LEU A 92 0.98 -1.45 -4.15
N SER A 93 1.40 -1.14 -5.38
CA SER A 93 2.46 -0.16 -5.67
C SER A 93 1.94 1.28 -5.64
N LYS A 94 2.72 2.16 -5.01
CA LYS A 94 2.47 3.61 -4.92
C LYS A 94 2.48 4.25 -6.30
N GLU A 95 3.48 3.94 -7.12
CA GLU A 95 3.69 4.49 -8.44
C GLU A 95 2.55 4.12 -9.39
N LYS A 96 2.11 2.85 -9.36
CA LYS A 96 0.94 2.39 -10.13
C LYS A 96 -0.33 3.13 -9.73
N LEU A 97 -0.55 3.38 -8.44
CA LEU A 97 -1.71 4.16 -7.96
C LEU A 97 -1.68 5.62 -8.47
N ILE A 98 -0.52 6.27 -8.39
CA ILE A 98 -0.35 7.65 -8.89
C ILE A 98 -0.64 7.71 -10.38
N GLN A 99 -0.09 6.78 -11.18
CA GLN A 99 -0.35 6.74 -12.62
C GLN A 99 -1.79 6.37 -12.93
N PHE A 100 -2.39 5.45 -12.19
CA PHE A 100 -3.81 5.12 -12.29
C PHE A 100 -4.70 6.35 -12.08
N LYS A 101 -4.34 7.25 -11.17
CA LYS A 101 -5.07 8.52 -10.95
C LYS A 101 -4.97 9.45 -12.17
N GLN A 102 -3.86 9.43 -12.89
CA GLN A 102 -3.57 10.32 -14.01
C GLN A 102 -4.11 9.83 -15.36
N LEU A 103 -4.44 8.54 -15.48
CA LEU A 103 -5.05 7.98 -16.71
C LEU A 103 -6.32 8.74 -17.13
N SER A 104 -6.60 8.79 -18.43
CA SER A 104 -7.84 9.37 -18.94
C SER A 104 -9.05 8.52 -18.53
N GLU A 105 -10.21 9.18 -18.38
CA GLU A 105 -11.44 8.51 -18.01
C GLU A 105 -11.84 7.41 -19.00
N THR A 106 -11.69 7.70 -20.29
CA THR A 106 -11.96 6.75 -21.37
C THR A 106 -11.09 5.50 -21.26
N GLU A 107 -9.80 5.66 -20.95
CA GLU A 107 -8.91 4.51 -20.78
C GLU A 107 -9.29 3.70 -19.56
N VAL A 108 -9.59 4.32 -18.42
CA VAL A 108 -10.00 3.58 -17.23
C VAL A 108 -11.28 2.79 -17.46
N VAL A 109 -12.31 3.42 -18.04
CA VAL A 109 -13.57 2.73 -18.36
C VAL A 109 -13.34 1.56 -19.30
N ARG A 110 -12.56 1.77 -20.37
CA ARG A 110 -12.29 0.74 -21.37
C ARG A 110 -11.47 -0.42 -20.81
N LYS A 111 -10.40 -0.13 -20.08
CA LYS A 111 -9.43 -1.12 -19.58
C LYS A 111 -9.94 -1.92 -18.38
N LEU A 112 -10.76 -1.32 -17.53
CA LEU A 112 -11.44 -2.03 -16.43
C LEU A 112 -12.76 -2.67 -16.87
N GLY A 113 -13.19 -2.44 -18.11
CA GLY A 113 -14.46 -2.95 -18.65
C GLY A 113 -15.68 -2.38 -17.94
N LEU A 114 -15.63 -1.12 -17.49
CA LEU A 114 -16.70 -0.45 -16.76
C LEU A 114 -17.82 0.03 -17.71
N PHE A 115 -18.29 -0.86 -18.58
CA PHE A 115 -19.37 -0.60 -19.52
C PHE A 115 -20.13 -1.89 -19.84
N ASP A 116 -21.33 -1.75 -20.38
CA ASP A 116 -22.10 -2.82 -21.02
C ASP A 116 -22.42 -2.44 -22.48
N SER A 117 -22.76 -3.43 -23.30
CA SER A 117 -23.26 -3.23 -24.66
C SER A 117 -24.77 -3.45 -24.70
N VAL A 118 -25.52 -2.36 -24.82
CA VAL A 118 -26.98 -2.39 -24.91
C VAL A 118 -27.37 -2.08 -26.35
N LYS A 119 -27.91 -3.09 -27.06
CA LYS A 119 -28.32 -2.99 -28.48
C LYS A 119 -27.18 -2.50 -29.39
N GLY A 120 -25.95 -2.96 -29.14
CA GLY A 120 -24.77 -2.59 -29.91
C GLY A 120 -24.21 -1.19 -29.61
N ARG A 121 -24.74 -0.50 -28.60
CA ARG A 121 -24.19 0.77 -28.10
C ARG A 121 -23.55 0.57 -26.74
N GLN A 122 -22.34 1.10 -26.58
CA GLN A 122 -21.63 1.09 -25.30
C GLN A 122 -22.31 2.06 -24.32
N MET A 123 -22.69 1.53 -23.16
CA MET A 123 -23.20 2.29 -22.02
C MET A 123 -22.20 2.14 -20.87
N ASN A 124 -21.60 3.23 -20.45
CA ASN A 124 -20.63 3.21 -19.35
C ASN A 124 -21.36 3.15 -18.01
N TYR A 125 -20.84 2.36 -17.08
CA TYR A 125 -21.29 2.40 -15.70
C TYR A 125 -20.83 3.70 -15.03
N GLY A 126 -21.63 4.20 -14.09
CA GLY A 126 -21.14 5.08 -13.05
C GLY A 126 -20.27 4.28 -12.08
N TYR A 127 -19.21 4.90 -11.57
CA TYR A 127 -18.36 4.23 -10.59
C TYR A 127 -17.68 5.21 -9.64
N ASN A 128 -17.29 4.69 -8.48
CA ASN A 128 -16.38 5.32 -7.52
C ASN A 128 -15.37 4.27 -7.05
N ILE A 129 -14.09 4.53 -7.27
CA ILE A 129 -13.00 3.72 -6.77
C ILE A 129 -12.23 4.59 -5.79
N SER A 130 -12.16 4.18 -4.53
CA SER A 130 -11.47 4.92 -3.47
C SER A 130 -10.54 4.02 -2.68
N PHE A 131 -9.39 4.58 -2.29
CA PHE A 131 -8.46 3.95 -1.38
C PHE A 131 -8.56 4.69 -0.05
N LEU A 132 -8.92 3.97 1.01
CA LEU A 132 -9.16 4.53 2.32
C LEU A 132 -8.11 4.02 3.30
N MET A 133 -7.57 4.93 4.11
CA MET A 133 -6.70 4.63 5.23
C MET A 133 -7.33 5.21 6.49
N ASN A 134 -7.53 4.38 7.51
CA ASN A 134 -8.25 4.78 8.73
C ASN A 134 -9.63 5.43 8.44
N GLY A 135 -10.31 4.93 7.40
CA GLY A 135 -11.63 5.41 6.98
C GLY A 135 -11.64 6.74 6.21
N GLN A 136 -10.48 7.35 5.96
CA GLN A 136 -10.34 8.58 5.17
C GLN A 136 -9.72 8.31 3.80
N PRO A 137 -10.08 9.05 2.74
CA PRO A 137 -9.42 8.95 1.45
C PRO A 137 -7.91 9.17 1.58
N LEU A 138 -7.13 8.21 1.09
CA LEU A 138 -5.68 8.27 1.07
C LEU A 138 -5.21 9.41 0.17
N VAL A 139 -4.16 10.12 0.59
CA VAL A 139 -3.50 11.16 -0.21
C VAL A 139 -2.06 10.70 -0.49
N LEU A 140 -1.71 10.56 -1.76
CA LEU A 140 -0.34 10.27 -2.22
C LEU A 140 0.08 11.38 -3.19
N ASP A 141 1.25 11.98 -2.97
CA ASP A 141 1.83 13.03 -3.83
C ASP A 141 0.83 14.16 -4.21
N ASN A 142 0.08 14.63 -3.21
CA ASN A 142 -0.99 15.64 -3.34
C ASN A 142 -2.24 15.20 -4.12
N TYR A 143 -2.33 13.94 -4.51
CA TYR A 143 -3.52 13.36 -5.11
C TYR A 143 -4.36 12.62 -4.08
N THR A 144 -5.62 13.00 -3.93
CA THR A 144 -6.60 12.16 -3.24
C THR A 144 -6.88 10.93 -4.11
N MET A 145 -6.65 9.74 -3.56
CA MET A 145 -6.80 8.45 -4.21
C MET A 145 -8.28 8.05 -4.32
N MET A 146 -9.04 8.87 -5.03
CA MET A 146 -10.42 8.60 -5.44
C MET A 146 -10.57 8.85 -6.94
N ARG A 147 -11.33 7.99 -7.60
CA ARG A 147 -11.59 8.06 -9.03
C ARG A 147 -13.04 7.74 -9.34
N GLY A 148 -13.60 8.46 -10.32
CA GLY A 148 -15.01 8.36 -10.67
C GLY A 148 -15.84 9.49 -10.05
N LYS A 149 -17.13 9.26 -9.84
CA LYS A 149 -18.09 10.25 -9.33
C LYS A 149 -18.72 9.76 -8.02
N PRO A 150 -19.37 10.60 -7.22
CA PRO A 150 -20.20 10.09 -6.13
C PRO A 150 -21.50 9.47 -6.69
N LEU A 151 -22.00 8.44 -6.00
CA LEU A 151 -23.31 7.85 -6.26
C LEU A 151 -24.41 8.90 -6.06
N ARG A 152 -25.43 8.92 -6.92
CA ARG A 152 -26.64 9.71 -6.70
C ARG A 152 -27.64 8.93 -5.84
N PRO A 153 -28.44 9.58 -4.98
CA PRO A 153 -29.31 8.89 -4.01
C PRO A 153 -30.36 7.95 -4.63
N ASP A 154 -30.64 8.07 -5.93
CA ASP A 154 -31.68 7.39 -6.68
C ASP A 154 -31.18 6.20 -7.51
N GLN A 155 -29.92 5.79 -7.35
CA GLN A 155 -29.29 4.75 -8.18
C GLN A 155 -28.97 3.48 -7.37
N ASN A 156 -29.28 2.31 -7.94
CA ASN A 156 -28.83 1.03 -7.41
C ASN A 156 -27.32 0.89 -7.59
N MET A 157 -26.63 0.34 -6.59
CA MET A 157 -25.17 0.24 -6.58
C MET A 157 -24.73 -1.14 -6.12
N ALA A 158 -23.67 -1.67 -6.73
CA ALA A 158 -22.87 -2.74 -6.16
C ALA A 158 -21.58 -2.18 -5.54
N LYS A 159 -21.23 -2.66 -4.34
CA LYS A 159 -20.05 -2.24 -3.60
C LYS A 159 -19.21 -3.44 -3.20
N ILE A 160 -17.91 -3.36 -3.47
CA ILE A 160 -16.91 -4.33 -3.00
C ILE A 160 -15.85 -3.59 -2.20
N THR A 161 -15.46 -4.16 -1.06
CA THR A 161 -14.39 -3.64 -0.21
C THR A 161 -13.35 -4.72 0.00
N ARG A 162 -12.08 -4.38 -0.20
CA ARG A 162 -10.93 -5.27 -0.02
C ARG A 162 -9.93 -4.63 0.94
N VAL A 163 -9.39 -5.44 1.84
CA VAL A 163 -8.22 -5.04 2.65
C VAL A 163 -6.97 -5.31 1.84
N VAL A 164 -6.10 -4.31 1.74
CA VAL A 164 -4.85 -4.36 0.97
C VAL A 164 -3.71 -3.78 1.79
N LEU A 165 -2.50 -4.13 1.41
CA LEU A 165 -1.27 -3.51 1.89
C LEU A 165 -0.81 -2.51 0.83
N LEU A 166 -0.75 -1.24 1.16
CA LEU A 166 -0.44 -0.19 0.21
C LEU A 166 0.93 0.38 0.52
N GLU A 167 1.76 0.51 -0.52
CA GLU A 167 3.07 1.12 -0.41
C GLU A 167 2.96 2.62 -0.12
N THR A 168 3.50 3.07 1.02
CA THR A 168 3.43 4.48 1.42
C THR A 168 4.77 5.21 1.39
N GLY A 169 5.88 4.47 1.39
CA GLY A 169 7.22 5.01 1.19
C GLY A 169 8.31 3.97 1.27
N ASN A 170 9.55 4.43 1.44
CA ASN A 170 10.73 3.59 1.52
C ASN A 170 11.41 3.73 2.89
N PHE A 171 12.11 2.67 3.31
CA PHE A 171 13.04 2.71 4.43
C PHE A 171 14.29 1.92 4.08
N SER A 172 15.42 2.27 4.69
CA SER A 172 16.68 1.55 4.51
C SER A 172 17.06 0.80 5.78
N VAL A 173 17.35 -0.49 5.66
CA VAL A 173 17.68 -1.38 6.79
C VAL A 173 19.17 -1.60 6.86
N PHE A 174 19.75 -1.35 8.04
CA PHE A 174 21.15 -1.59 8.32
C PHE A 174 21.32 -2.54 9.50
N ASP A 175 22.33 -3.39 9.39
CA ASP A 175 22.87 -4.15 10.52
C ASP A 175 23.96 -3.31 11.20
N GLY A 176 23.76 -2.98 12.46
CA GLY A 176 24.65 -2.17 13.29
C GLY A 176 26.03 -2.77 13.45
N ARG A 177 26.18 -4.10 13.39
CA ARG A 177 27.48 -4.78 13.43
C ARG A 177 28.21 -4.72 12.09
N SER A 178 27.48 -4.41 11.02
CA SER A 178 28.00 -4.35 9.65
C SER A 178 28.17 -2.92 9.12
N LEU A 179 27.60 -1.92 9.81
CA LEU A 179 27.74 -0.50 9.46
C LEU A 179 29.20 -0.06 9.49
N THR A 180 29.67 0.50 8.38
CA THR A 180 31.05 0.95 8.22
C THR A 180 31.22 2.36 8.76
N THR A 181 32.40 2.62 9.33
CA THR A 181 32.74 3.93 9.90
C THR A 181 34.14 4.39 9.48
N ASP A 182 34.45 5.65 9.74
CA ASP A 182 35.73 6.29 9.42
C ASP A 182 36.90 5.84 10.31
N SER A 183 36.61 5.17 11.42
CA SER A 183 37.61 4.62 12.34
C SER A 183 37.10 3.38 13.06
N VAL A 184 37.98 2.43 13.35
CA VAL A 184 37.61 1.23 14.13
C VAL A 184 37.17 1.67 15.53
N ASN A 185 36.03 1.14 15.99
CA ASN A 185 35.41 1.45 17.28
C ASN A 185 34.84 2.86 17.38
N SER A 186 34.28 3.37 16.28
CA SER A 186 33.54 4.62 16.29
C SER A 186 32.24 4.52 17.09
N SER A 187 31.82 5.65 17.69
CA SER A 187 30.52 5.82 18.34
C SER A 187 29.50 6.50 17.42
N HIS A 188 29.78 6.63 16.12
CA HIS A 188 28.89 7.19 15.13
C HIS A 188 28.82 6.33 13.87
N ALA A 189 27.69 6.37 13.19
CA ALA A 189 27.51 5.79 11.86
C ALA A 189 27.22 6.91 10.86
N ASN A 190 27.82 6.82 9.66
CA ASN A 190 27.56 7.76 8.57
C ASN A 190 26.77 7.05 7.46
N ILE A 191 25.64 7.63 7.07
CA ILE A 191 24.78 7.15 5.99
C ILE A 191 24.68 8.26 4.94
N ASN A 192 25.03 7.94 3.70
CA ASN A 192 24.89 8.88 2.60
C ASN A 192 23.54 8.71 1.92
N PHE A 193 22.92 9.84 1.59
CA PHE A 193 21.70 9.93 0.84
C PHE A 193 21.89 10.90 -0.33
N ALA A 194 21.38 10.54 -1.51
CA ALA A 194 21.35 11.42 -2.67
C ALA A 194 19.96 12.08 -2.74
N GLY A 195 19.90 13.40 -2.53
CA GLY A 195 18.65 14.15 -2.65
C GLY A 195 18.31 14.54 -4.09
N PRO A 196 17.18 15.24 -4.31
CA PRO A 196 16.23 15.68 -3.29
C PRO A 196 15.36 14.53 -2.75
N ALA A 197 14.92 14.62 -1.50
CA ALA A 197 13.96 13.67 -0.95
C ALA A 197 12.52 14.03 -1.36
N THR A 198 11.80 13.08 -1.95
CA THR A 198 10.36 13.22 -2.26
C THR A 198 9.47 12.83 -1.09
N GLU A 199 10.00 12.00 -0.20
CA GLU A 199 9.38 11.46 1.02
C GLU A 199 10.37 11.46 2.18
N ASN A 200 9.90 11.21 3.39
CA ASN A 200 10.77 11.19 4.55
C ASN A 200 11.87 10.11 4.41
N LEU A 201 13.05 10.43 4.92
CA LEU A 201 14.17 9.50 4.92
C LEU A 201 14.09 8.63 6.16
N ILE A 202 13.86 7.33 5.99
CA ILE A 202 13.64 6.42 7.12
C ILE A 202 14.77 5.41 7.20
N ILE A 203 15.48 5.42 8.32
CA ILE A 203 16.60 4.52 8.58
C ILE A 203 16.24 3.59 9.73
N GLN A 204 16.30 2.28 9.48
CA GLN A 204 16.21 1.26 10.52
C GLN A 204 17.58 0.65 10.76
N ILE A 205 18.03 0.65 12.02
CA ILE A 205 19.25 -0.04 12.44
C ILE A 205 18.87 -1.15 13.42
N THR A 206 19.44 -2.33 13.19
CA THR A 206 19.23 -3.54 14.00
C THR A 206 20.57 -4.08 14.47
N ASN A 207 20.58 -5.06 15.39
CA ASN A 207 21.80 -5.76 15.81
C ASN A 207 22.92 -4.81 16.26
N PHE A 208 22.71 -4.10 17.37
CA PHE A 208 23.74 -3.22 17.91
C PHE A 208 24.84 -4.03 18.61
N ASN A 209 26.02 -3.41 18.73
CA ASN A 209 27.04 -3.78 19.71
C ASN A 209 26.96 -2.74 20.83
N SER A 210 26.11 -3.00 21.81
CA SER A 210 25.75 -2.08 22.88
C SER A 210 26.43 -2.47 24.19
N ASP A 211 27.14 -1.53 24.80
CA ASP A 211 27.69 -1.64 26.15
C ASP A 211 26.73 -1.09 27.21
N TYR A 212 27.15 -1.10 28.48
CA TYR A 212 26.38 -0.53 29.59
C TYR A 212 26.00 0.95 29.32
N ASN A 213 24.72 1.30 29.50
CA ASN A 213 24.17 2.62 29.19
C ASN A 213 24.27 3.06 27.71
N ALA A 214 24.34 2.12 26.78
CA ALA A 214 24.22 2.38 25.35
C ALA A 214 22.97 3.22 25.04
N LYS A 215 23.10 4.22 24.17
CA LYS A 215 21.97 5.08 23.76
C LYS A 215 22.25 5.79 22.44
N PHE A 216 21.20 6.02 21.66
CA PHE A 216 21.20 7.03 20.61
C PHE A 216 21.22 8.44 21.24
N VAL A 217 22.07 9.31 20.71
CA VAL A 217 22.31 10.66 21.25
C VAL A 217 21.63 11.72 20.40
N ASN A 218 22.00 11.81 19.11
CA ASN A 218 21.43 12.74 18.15
C ASN A 218 21.82 12.36 16.71
N ALA A 219 21.27 13.09 15.75
CA ALA A 219 21.67 13.02 14.35
C ALA A 219 22.20 14.38 13.88
N SER A 220 23.03 14.36 12.84
CA SER A 220 23.55 15.55 12.18
C SER A 220 23.57 15.36 10.66
N ILE A 221 23.39 16.43 9.91
CA ILE A 221 23.47 16.43 8.44
C ILE A 221 24.61 17.33 8.03
N ASN A 222 25.57 16.77 7.28
CA ASN A 222 26.76 17.48 6.80
C ASN A 222 27.52 18.23 7.93
N GLY A 223 27.54 17.63 9.13
CA GLY A 223 28.18 18.19 10.33
C GLY A 223 27.30 19.10 11.19
N SER A 224 26.13 19.54 10.71
CA SER A 224 25.19 20.35 11.50
C SER A 224 24.26 19.45 12.32
N THR A 225 24.27 19.59 13.64
CA THR A 225 23.39 18.81 14.53
C THR A 225 21.93 19.19 14.34
N LEU A 226 21.07 18.18 14.21
CA LEU A 226 19.64 18.34 14.05
C LEU A 226 18.93 18.54 15.39
N SER A 227 17.84 19.28 15.37
CA SER A 227 16.92 19.45 16.49
C SER A 227 15.97 18.25 16.61
N SER A 228 15.30 18.09 17.76
CA SER A 228 14.34 17.00 17.97
C SER A 228 13.05 17.13 17.15
N SER A 229 12.80 18.26 16.49
CA SER A 229 11.69 18.43 15.56
C SER A 229 12.01 17.98 14.14
N ASP A 230 13.29 17.78 13.82
CA ASP A 230 13.73 17.45 12.47
C ASP A 230 13.58 15.95 12.16
N TYR A 231 13.49 15.13 13.19
CA TYR A 231 13.35 13.68 13.06
C TYR A 231 12.64 13.08 14.27
N THR A 232 12.01 11.92 14.07
CA THR A 232 11.46 11.10 15.15
C THR A 232 12.26 9.82 15.31
N VAL A 233 12.32 9.31 16.54
CA VAL A 233 13.03 8.08 16.86
C VAL A 233 12.07 7.13 17.57
N LEU A 234 11.95 5.94 17.03
CA LEU A 234 11.21 4.84 17.62
C LEU A 234 12.15 3.68 17.92
N ARG A 235 11.85 2.95 18.99
CA ARG A 235 12.56 1.74 19.38
C ARG A 235 11.59 0.58 19.47
N ARG A 236 12.05 -0.57 18.99
CA ARG A 236 11.41 -1.86 19.19
C ARG A 236 12.42 -2.81 19.86
N HIS A 237 12.04 -3.41 20.96
CA HIS A 237 12.80 -4.51 21.56
C HIS A 237 12.24 -5.84 21.04
N LEU A 238 13.08 -6.70 20.44
CA LEU A 238 12.68 -7.99 19.87
C LEU A 238 11.48 -7.86 18.88
N TYR A 239 10.53 -8.80 18.91
CA TYR A 239 9.39 -8.89 17.99
C TYR A 239 8.19 -8.01 18.40
N GLY A 240 8.40 -6.95 19.18
CA GLY A 240 7.34 -6.05 19.63
C GLY A 240 6.88 -5.02 18.58
N ASN A 241 6.03 -4.08 19.00
CA ASN A 241 5.74 -2.88 18.21
C ASN A 241 6.81 -1.81 18.44
N PHE A 242 7.00 -0.94 17.45
CA PHE A 242 7.78 0.28 17.64
C PHE A 242 7.07 1.21 18.62
N SER A 243 7.85 1.83 19.50
CA SER A 243 7.39 2.79 20.51
C SER A 243 8.35 3.98 20.54
N SER A 244 7.89 5.15 21.00
CA SER A 244 8.74 6.33 21.08
C SER A 244 10.01 6.07 21.89
N TYR A 245 11.17 6.39 21.31
CA TYR A 245 12.44 6.26 21.99
C TYR A 245 12.67 7.43 22.94
N SER A 246 13.08 7.13 24.17
CA SER A 246 13.49 8.14 25.14
C SER A 246 14.99 8.11 25.33
N SER A 247 15.63 9.28 25.42
CA SER A 247 17.08 9.40 25.63
C SER A 247 17.55 8.88 26.99
N SER A 248 16.63 8.63 27.92
CA SER A 248 16.89 7.95 29.20
C SER A 248 16.87 6.43 29.10
N SER A 249 16.36 5.86 28.00
CA SER A 249 16.28 4.42 27.78
C SER A 249 17.59 3.86 27.24
N THR A 250 18.04 2.75 27.79
CA THR A 250 19.20 2.02 27.29
C THR A 250 18.84 1.29 25.99
N LEU A 251 19.72 1.37 25.00
CA LEU A 251 19.68 0.62 23.76
C LEU A 251 20.35 -0.73 23.96
N LEU A 252 19.67 -1.82 23.65
CA LEU A 252 20.17 -3.19 23.80
C LEU A 252 20.61 -3.76 22.44
N ASP A 253 21.42 -4.81 22.44
CA ASP A 253 21.93 -5.45 21.22
C ASP A 253 20.82 -5.89 20.25
N ASN A 254 19.71 -6.40 20.80
CA ASN A 254 18.57 -6.90 20.02
C ASN A 254 17.49 -5.84 19.79
N ASP A 255 17.77 -4.57 20.09
CA ASP A 255 16.85 -3.49 19.74
C ASP A 255 16.92 -3.17 18.25
N SER A 256 15.78 -2.74 17.71
CA SER A 256 15.70 -2.05 16.42
C SER A 256 15.41 -0.57 16.69
N LEU A 257 16.23 0.30 16.11
CA LEU A 257 16.01 1.74 16.12
C LEU A 257 15.48 2.16 14.76
N TYR A 258 14.39 2.90 14.73
CA TYR A 258 13.77 3.45 13.53
C TYR A 258 13.82 4.97 13.63
N ILE A 259 14.46 5.61 12.66
CA ILE A 259 14.71 7.04 12.65
C ILE A 259 14.09 7.62 11.38
N ASP A 260 13.08 8.47 11.56
CA ASP A 260 12.32 9.09 10.48
C ASP A 260 12.69 10.57 10.40
N PHE A 261 13.45 10.94 9.36
CA PHE A 261 13.89 12.30 9.09
C PHE A 261 12.93 12.99 8.13
N ASN A 262 12.55 14.24 8.46
CA ASN A 262 11.72 15.05 7.58
C ASN A 262 12.42 15.26 6.23
N LYS A 263 11.70 14.98 5.13
CA LYS A 263 12.16 15.18 3.75
C LYS A 263 12.67 16.59 3.45
N ASP A 264 12.13 17.61 4.14
CA ASP A 264 12.47 19.01 3.94
C ASP A 264 13.95 19.31 4.29
N LEU A 265 14.61 18.41 5.03
CA LEU A 265 16.05 18.47 5.30
C LEU A 265 16.92 18.18 4.07
N PHE A 266 16.33 17.59 3.02
CA PHE A 266 17.04 17.15 1.81
C PHE A 266 16.47 17.79 0.52
N PRO A 267 16.42 19.13 0.39
CA PRO A 267 15.65 19.81 -0.66
C PRO A 267 16.34 19.87 -2.03
N SER A 268 17.66 19.68 -2.08
CA SER A 268 18.47 19.90 -3.29
C SER A 268 19.05 18.61 -3.84
N ASN A 269 19.28 18.58 -5.16
CA ASN A 269 19.99 17.51 -5.87
C ASN A 269 21.48 17.52 -5.54
N LYS A 270 21.83 16.98 -4.37
CA LYS A 270 23.19 16.82 -3.86
C LYS A 270 23.25 15.63 -2.90
N SER A 271 24.45 15.17 -2.60
CA SER A 271 24.66 14.17 -1.56
C SER A 271 24.63 14.80 -0.17
N TYR A 272 23.95 14.13 0.76
CA TYR A 272 23.88 14.47 2.17
C TYR A 272 24.49 13.34 2.98
N GLN A 273 25.35 13.68 3.93
CA GLN A 273 25.85 12.74 4.90
C GLN A 273 25.06 12.90 6.20
N VAL A 274 24.25 11.89 6.50
CA VAL A 274 23.54 11.75 7.77
C VAL A 274 24.45 11.01 8.74
N ARG A 275 24.90 11.70 9.79
CA ARG A 275 25.67 11.09 10.87
C ARG A 275 24.77 10.85 12.07
N LEU A 276 24.73 9.61 12.52
CA LEU A 276 23.99 9.15 13.68
C LEU A 276 24.98 8.94 14.83
N ASN A 277 24.81 9.70 15.92
CA ASN A 277 25.71 9.65 17.06
C ASN A 277 25.11 8.81 18.19
N PHE A 278 25.94 7.93 18.75
CA PHE A 278 25.59 7.03 19.83
C PHE A 278 26.56 7.21 20.99
N HIS A 279 26.14 6.76 22.16
CA HIS A 279 26.97 6.62 23.34
C HIS A 279 27.01 5.15 23.71
N ASN A 280 28.19 4.62 24.02
CA ASN A 280 28.42 3.21 24.39
C ASN A 280 27.82 2.21 23.39
N VAL A 281 27.82 2.56 22.10
CA VAL A 281 27.58 1.65 20.98
C VAL A 281 28.83 1.69 20.12
N THR A 282 29.34 0.52 19.73
CA THR A 282 30.61 0.42 19.02
C THR A 282 30.44 -0.17 17.63
N PHE A 283 30.76 0.62 16.61
CA PHE A 283 30.80 0.16 15.23
C PHE A 283 32.21 -0.38 14.93
N THR A 284 32.29 -1.67 14.62
CA THR A 284 33.57 -2.39 14.51
C THR A 284 34.08 -2.52 13.09
N GLN A 285 33.24 -2.29 12.07
CA GLN A 285 33.63 -2.44 10.67
C GLN A 285 34.32 -1.17 10.17
N GLN A 286 35.55 -1.34 9.70
CA GLN A 286 36.24 -0.34 8.89
C GLN A 286 35.92 -0.60 7.43
N GLY A 287 35.37 0.38 6.74
CA GLY A 287 35.00 0.28 5.34
C GLY A 287 34.96 1.66 4.69
N PRO A 288 34.22 1.84 3.58
CA PRO A 288 33.99 3.19 3.05
C PRO A 288 33.43 4.10 4.15
N LEU A 289 33.77 5.39 4.07
CA LEU A 289 33.46 6.43 5.09
C LEU A 289 31.97 6.55 5.43
N TYR A 290 31.10 5.93 4.62
CA TYR A 290 29.66 5.92 4.76
C TYR A 290 29.08 4.63 4.17
N SER A 291 27.91 4.24 4.68
CA SER A 291 27.01 3.30 4.00
C SER A 291 26.03 4.08 3.12
N SER A 292 25.67 3.57 1.94
CA SER A 292 24.71 4.23 1.05
C SER A 292 23.28 3.84 1.44
N TYR A 293 22.40 4.82 1.58
CA TYR A 293 20.97 4.62 1.83
C TYR A 293 20.33 3.76 0.74
N GLY A 294 20.71 3.99 -0.52
CA GLY A 294 20.14 3.34 -1.70
C GLY A 294 20.38 1.84 -1.77
N ASP A 295 21.39 1.33 -1.06
CA ASP A 295 21.84 -0.05 -1.21
C ASP A 295 20.92 -1.05 -0.49
N ASN A 296 20.14 -0.58 0.50
CA ASN A 296 19.30 -1.43 1.35
C ASN A 296 17.84 -0.95 1.45
N ILE A 297 17.32 -0.32 0.39
CA ILE A 297 15.94 0.17 0.37
C ILE A 297 14.95 -0.98 0.36
N GLN A 298 13.97 -0.88 1.26
CA GLN A 298 12.77 -1.71 1.32
C GLN A 298 11.53 -0.81 1.28
N LYS A 299 10.41 -1.39 0.84
CA LYS A 299 9.11 -0.70 0.76
C LYS A 299 8.37 -0.79 2.10
N ILE A 300 7.80 0.33 2.53
CA ILE A 300 6.87 0.39 3.67
C ILE A 300 5.48 0.11 3.13
N TYR A 301 4.82 -0.89 3.71
CA TYR A 301 3.43 -1.21 3.42
C TYR A 301 2.55 -0.97 4.64
N GLU A 302 1.43 -0.29 4.43
CA GLU A 302 0.44 -0.02 5.46
C GLU A 302 -0.94 -0.54 5.05
N SER A 303 -1.75 -0.93 6.03
CA SER A 303 -3.08 -1.45 5.77
C SER A 303 -4.02 -0.36 5.26
N ALA A 304 -4.69 -0.63 4.15
CA ALA A 304 -5.68 0.24 3.53
C ALA A 304 -6.90 -0.58 3.05
N GLN A 305 -7.96 0.13 2.70
CA GLN A 305 -9.17 -0.44 2.10
C GLN A 305 -9.33 0.08 0.67
N LEU A 306 -9.39 -0.83 -0.30
CA LEU A 306 -9.91 -0.52 -1.63
C LEU A 306 -11.43 -0.66 -1.60
N VAL A 307 -12.13 0.39 -1.98
CA VAL A 307 -13.59 0.40 -2.13
C VAL A 307 -13.92 0.65 -3.60
N VAL A 308 -14.69 -0.26 -4.20
CA VAL A 308 -15.17 -0.18 -5.58
C VAL A 308 -16.69 -0.17 -5.57
N GLU A 309 -17.27 0.91 -6.07
CA GLU A 309 -18.71 1.14 -6.20
C GLU A 309 -19.04 1.30 -7.68
N VAL A 310 -20.08 0.61 -8.17
CA VAL A 310 -20.53 0.63 -9.58
C VAL A 310 -22.05 0.71 -9.66
N TRP A 311 -22.59 1.54 -10.57
CA TRP A 311 -24.03 1.76 -10.80
C TRP A 311 -24.39 2.10 -12.25
#